data_AF-A0A7C9GEP1-F1
#
_entry.id   AF-A0A7C9GEP1-F1
#
_cell.length_a   1.000
_cell.length_b   1.000
_cell.length_c   1.000
_cell.angle_alpha   90.00
_cell.angle_beta   90.00
_cell.angle_gamma   90.00
#
_symmetry.space_group_name_H-M   'P 1'
#
loop_
_entity.id
_entity.type
_entity.pdbx_description
1 polymer ?
#
loop_
_entity_poly.entity_id
_entity_poly.type
_entity_poly.pdbx_seq_one_letter_code
_entity_poly.pdbx_strand_id
1 'polypeptide(L)' 'MAEDDTVSLLKSEHAGLERAITKELARPYPNEETLAELKRQKLRIKDQLLKLHAA' A
#
# COMPACT_ATOMS: atom_id res chain seq x y z
N MET A 1 -5.64 -22.83 -1.98
CA MET A 1 -6.12 -21.91 -3.04
C MET A 1 -6.56 -20.54 -2.51
N ALA A 2 -6.93 -20.35 -1.24
CA ALA A 2 -7.40 -19.04 -0.74
C ALA A 2 -6.29 -18.02 -0.39
N GLU A 3 -5.10 -18.49 -0.08
CA GLU A 3 -3.92 -17.65 0.25
C GLU A 3 -3.46 -16.76 -0.91
N ASP A 4 -3.55 -17.25 -2.15
CA ASP A 4 -3.16 -16.50 -3.35
C ASP A 4 -4.14 -15.36 -3.68
N ASP A 5 -5.44 -15.57 -3.46
CA ASP A 5 -6.48 -14.54 -3.60
C ASP A 5 -6.26 -13.37 -2.63
N THR A 6 -5.96 -13.67 -1.37
CA THR A 6 -5.66 -12.63 -0.36
C THR A 6 -4.40 -11.84 -0.70
N VAL A 7 -3.35 -12.49 -1.19
CA VAL A 7 -2.11 -11.83 -1.63
C VAL A 7 -2.38 -10.94 -2.85
N SER A 8 -3.17 -11.41 -3.81
CA SER A 8 -3.55 -10.66 -5.01
C SER A 8 -4.39 -9.42 -4.68
N LEU A 9 -5.35 -9.55 -3.75
CA LEU A 9 -6.15 -8.43 -3.26
C LEU A 9 -5.26 -7.38 -2.56
N LEU A 10 -4.41 -7.81 -1.63
CA LEU A 10 -3.48 -6.94 -0.91
C LEU A 10 -2.51 -6.24 -1.86
N LYS A 11 -2.02 -6.93 -2.91
CA LYS A 11 -1.19 -6.32 -3.96
C LYS A 11 -1.96 -5.25 -4.76
N SER A 12 -3.23 -5.49 -5.05
CA SER A 12 -4.07 -4.53 -5.77
C SER A 12 -4.30 -3.25 -4.94
N GLU A 13 -4.63 -3.41 -3.65
CA GLU A 13 -4.75 -2.30 -2.70
C GLU A 13 -3.43 -1.53 -2.54
N HIS A 14 -2.31 -2.26 -2.43
CA HIS A 14 -0.97 -1.67 -2.38
C HIS A 14 -0.66 -0.84 -3.63
N ALA A 15 -0.98 -1.34 -4.82
CA ALA A 15 -0.80 -0.61 -6.08
C ALA A 15 -1.66 0.66 -6.13
N GLY A 16 -2.88 0.62 -5.58
CA GLY A 16 -3.75 1.79 -5.42
C GLY A 16 -3.11 2.87 -4.54
N LEU A 17 -2.59 2.48 -3.37
CA LEU A 17 -1.89 3.38 -2.45
C LEU A 17 -0.61 3.97 -3.07
N GLU A 18 0.19 3.18 -3.79
CA GLU A 18 1.37 3.69 -4.50
C GLU A 18 1.03 4.74 -5.55
N ARG A 19 -0.06 4.53 -6.30
CA ARG A 19 -0.56 5.51 -7.26
C ARG A 19 -1.02 6.78 -6.57
N ALA A 20 -1.73 6.67 -5.45
CA ALA A 20 -2.14 7.82 -4.65
C ALA A 20 -0.92 8.61 -4.13
N ILE A 21 0.07 7.94 -3.56
CA ILE A 21 1.34 8.53 -3.10
C ILE A 21 2.04 9.27 -4.25
N THR A 22 2.16 8.63 -5.41
CA THR A 22 2.84 9.19 -6.58
C THR A 22 2.09 10.41 -7.11
N LYS A 23 0.76 10.36 -7.14
CA LYS A 23 -0.09 11.47 -7.56
C LYS A 23 0.02 12.65 -6.61
N GLU A 24 0.08 12.40 -5.30
CA GLU A 24 0.26 13.43 -4.28
C GLU A 24 1.67 14.03 -4.33
N LEU A 25 2.72 13.22 -4.54
CA LEU A 25 4.09 13.70 -4.74
C LEU A 25 4.28 14.51 -6.02
N ALA A 26 3.51 14.20 -7.06
CA ALA A 26 3.53 14.94 -8.32
C ALA A 26 2.84 16.31 -8.21
N ARG A 27 2.13 16.59 -7.11
CA ARG A 27 1.55 17.92 -6.90
C ARG A 27 2.63 18.91 -6.46
N PRO A 28 2.55 20.17 -6.91
CA PRO A 28 3.49 21.22 -6.50
C PRO A 28 3.44 21.52 -4.99
N TYR A 29 2.32 21.18 -4.32
CA TYR A 29 2.18 21.24 -2.87
C TYR A 29 1.68 19.87 -2.36
N PRO A 30 2.59 18.92 -2.10
CA PRO A 30 2.23 17.64 -1.53
C PRO A 30 1.79 17.83 -0.08
N ASN A 31 0.67 17.21 0.30
CA ASN A 31 0.25 17.17 1.69
C ASN A 31 1.07 16.09 2.42
N GLU A 32 2.05 16.49 3.21
CA GLU A 32 2.96 15.56 3.89
C GLU A 32 2.23 14.64 4.87
N GLU A 33 1.17 15.13 5.52
CA GLU A 33 0.32 14.33 6.41
C GLU A 33 -0.39 13.21 5.65
N THR A 34 -1.05 13.54 4.53
CA THR A 34 -1.69 12.55 3.65
C THR A 34 -0.67 11.57 3.08
N LEU A 35 0.50 12.06 2.68
CA LEU A 35 1.59 11.22 2.18
C LEU A 35 2.09 10.25 3.25
N ALA A 36 2.26 10.71 4.48
CA ALA A 36 2.68 9.89 5.61
C ALA A 36 1.63 8.83 5.96
N GLU A 37 0.34 9.17 5.92
CA GLU A 37 -0.76 8.23 6.09
C GLU A 37 -0.76 7.16 4.99
N LEU A 38 -0.68 7.56 3.73
CA LEU A 38 -0.63 6.63 2.60
C LEU A 38 0.58 5.69 2.70
N LYS A 39 1.76 6.21 3.07
CA LYS A 39 2.96 5.40 3.32
C LYS A 39 2.78 4.43 4.49
N ARG A 40 2.11 4.83 5.57
CA ARG A 40 1.79 3.95 6.71
C ARG A 40 0.84 2.83 6.29
N GLN A 41 -0.20 3.15 5.53
CA GLN A 41 -1.14 2.16 5.01
C GLN A 41 -0.42 1.16 4.09
N LYS A 42 0.43 1.66 3.18
CA LYS A 42 1.30 0.84 2.33
C LYS A 42 2.19 -0.10 3.15
N LEU A 43 2.79 0.41 4.23
CA LEU A 43 3.64 -0.38 5.13
C LEU A 43 2.86 -1.48 5.85
N ARG A 44 1.64 -1.19 6.32
CA ARG A 44 0.74 -2.18 6.94
C ARG A 44 0.40 -3.33 5.98
N ILE A 45 0.03 -3.01 4.75
CA ILE A 45 -0.29 -4.03 3.73
C ILE A 45 0.95 -4.89 3.44
N LYS A 46 2.12 -4.26 3.35
CA LYS A 46 3.39 -4.98 3.15
C LYS A 46 3.72 -5.90 4.32
N ASP A 47 3.47 -5.47 5.56
CA ASP A 47 3.64 -6.28 6.77
C ASP A 47 2.66 -7.46 6.81
N GLN A 48 1.40 -7.24 6.42
CA GLN A 48 0.40 -8.31 6.29
C GLN A 48 0.79 -9.33 5.22
N LEU A 49 1.27 -8.88 4.05
CA LEU A 49 1.81 -9.76 3.00
C LEU A 49 3.00 -10.58 3.50
N LEU A 50 3.92 -9.95 4.24
CA LEU A 50 5.06 -10.64 4.85
C LEU A 50 4.61 -11.70 5.85
N LYS A 51 3.62 -11.38 6.70
CA LYS A 51 3.04 -12.36 7.64
C LYS A 51 2.34 -13.51 6.94
N LEU A 52 1.62 -13.25 5.85
CA LEU A 52 0.95 -14.29 5.07
C LEU A 52 1.95 -15.20 4.36
N HIS A 53 3.08 -14.65 3.90
CA HIS A 53 4.13 -15.39 3.19
C HIS A 53 5.09 -16.13 4.13
N ALA A 54 5.15 -15.75 5.41
CA ALA A 54 6.01 -16.37 6.42
C ALA A 54 5.30 -17.49 7.21
N ALA A 55 4.03 -17.77 6.94
CA ALA A 55 3.23 -18.85 7.52
C ALA A 55 3.18 -20.05 6.57
#